data_AF-A0A916UAN1-F1
#
_entry.id   AF-A0A916UAN1-F1
#
_cell.length_a   1.000
_cell.length_b   1.000
_cell.length_c   1.000
_cell.angle_alpha   90.00
_cell.angle_beta   90.00
_cell.angle_gamma   90.00
#
_symmetry.space_group_name_H-M   'P 1'
#
loop_
_entity.id
_entity.type
_entity.pdbx_description
1 polymer ?
#
loop_
_entity_poly.entity_id
_entity_poly.type
_entity_poly.pdbx_seq_one_letter_code
_entity_poly.pdbx_strand_id
1 'polypeptide(L)'
;MTRKYIDCREFPSEMHCTVTIAADSEAELIEVAVQHAVAVHHHTDGPELRQGLRQIIRDGTPSETYMPDAGAEARGPEIRPH
;
A
#
# COMPACT_ATOMS: atom_id res chain seq x y z
N MET A 1 -7.17 -5.77 -15.69
CA MET A 1 -6.34 -6.16 -14.52
C MET A 1 -6.94 -5.48 -13.31
N THR A 2 -6.86 -6.10 -12.14
CA THR A 2 -7.27 -5.46 -10.89
C THR A 2 -6.23 -4.39 -10.55
N ARG A 3 -6.68 -3.17 -10.23
CA ARG A 3 -5.81 -2.06 -9.81
C ARG A 3 -5.04 -2.49 -8.56
N LYS A 4 -3.78 -2.10 -8.44
CA LYS A 4 -2.90 -2.45 -7.31
C LYS A 4 -2.40 -1.20 -6.61
N TYR A 5 -2.13 -1.30 -5.31
CA TYR A 5 -1.60 -0.18 -4.55
C TYR A 5 -0.65 -0.60 -3.42
N ILE A 6 0.21 0.34 -3.01
CA ILE A 6 1.02 0.32 -1.79
C ILE A 6 0.65 1.55 -0.99
N ASP A 7 0.30 1.37 0.27
CA ASP A 7 -0.06 2.45 1.18
C ASP A 7 1.03 2.68 2.22
N CYS A 8 1.82 3.75 2.06
CA CYS A 8 2.90 4.06 2.99
C CYS A 8 2.39 4.40 4.39
N ARG A 9 1.09 4.70 4.53
CA ARG A 9 0.45 4.97 5.81
C ARG A 9 0.41 3.70 6.68
N GLU A 10 0.37 2.50 6.11
CA GLU A 10 0.37 1.23 6.87
C GLU A 10 1.69 0.98 7.61
N PHE A 11 2.76 1.71 7.27
CA PHE A 11 4.10 1.53 7.83
C PHE A 11 4.55 2.83 8.51
N PRO A 12 4.11 3.08 9.76
CA PRO A 12 4.49 4.27 10.49
C PRO A 12 6.01 4.30 10.65
N SER A 13 6.63 5.24 9.94
CA SER A 13 8.06 5.53 9.95
C SER A 13 8.26 6.98 10.40
N GLU A 14 9.48 7.36 10.73
CA GLU A 14 9.81 8.73 11.17
C GLU A 14 9.36 9.82 10.17
N MET A 15 9.22 9.47 8.89
CA MET A 15 8.78 10.37 7.82
C MET A 15 7.28 10.69 7.82
N HIS A 16 6.47 10.00 8.64
CA HIS A 16 5.01 10.17 8.72
C HIS A 16 4.32 10.28 7.34
N CYS A 17 4.70 9.36 6.44
CA CYS A 17 4.28 9.44 5.05
C CYS A 17 2.77 9.21 4.88
N THR A 18 2.13 10.12 4.16
CA THR A 18 0.68 10.06 3.85
C THR A 18 0.40 9.58 2.43
N VAL A 19 1.44 9.13 1.71
CA VAL A 19 1.35 8.77 0.30
C VAL A 19 0.78 7.37 0.13
N THR A 20 -0.09 7.23 -0.86
CA THR A 20 -0.52 5.94 -1.39
C THR A 20 -0.25 5.93 -2.89
N ILE A 21 0.38 4.87 -3.38
CA ILE A 21 0.79 4.73 -4.79
C ILE A 21 -0.03 3.62 -5.41
N ALA A 22 -0.63 3.87 -6.58
CA ALA A 22 -1.44 2.87 -7.28
C ALA A 22 -1.09 2.82 -8.77
N ALA A 23 -1.12 1.61 -9.34
CA ALA A 23 -0.89 1.35 -10.76
C ALA A 23 -1.69 0.13 -11.24
N ASP A 24 -1.79 -0.03 -12.57
CA ASP A 24 -2.49 -1.17 -13.18
C ASP A 24 -1.60 -2.42 -13.29
N SER A 25 -0.28 -2.26 -13.17
CA SER A 25 0.68 -3.36 -13.15
C SER A 25 1.58 -3.32 -11.89
N GLU A 26 1.97 -4.51 -11.42
CA GLU A 26 2.91 -4.64 -10.30
C GLU A 26 4.29 -4.07 -10.65
N ALA A 27 4.74 -4.23 -11.90
CA ALA A 27 6.03 -3.71 -12.34
C ALA A 27 6.11 -2.18 -12.23
N GLU A 28 5.10 -1.47 -12.76
CA GLU A 28 5.03 0.00 -12.63
C GLU A 28 4.92 0.43 -11.18
N LEU A 29 4.10 -0.27 -10.39
CA LEU A 29 3.92 0.03 -8.97
C LEU A 29 5.24 -0.08 -8.20
N ILE A 30 6.01 -1.13 -8.45
CA ILE A 30 7.30 -1.35 -7.78
C ILE A 30 8.32 -0.28 -8.18
N GLU A 31 8.45 0.07 -9.46
CA GLU A 31 9.41 1.10 -9.86
C GLU A 31 9.12 2.45 -9.19
N VAL A 32 7.84 2.85 -9.13
CA VAL A 32 7.45 4.12 -8.49
C VAL A 32 7.59 4.05 -6.97
N ALA A 33 7.21 2.92 -6.35
CA ALA A 33 7.34 2.74 -4.90
C ALA A 33 8.82 2.73 -4.45
N VAL A 34 9.72 2.13 -5.23
CA VAL A 34 11.17 2.17 -4.97
C VAL A 34 11.69 3.60 -5.02
N GLN A 35 11.29 4.37 -6.03
CA GLN A 35 11.71 5.79 -6.12
C GLN A 35 11.28 6.58 -4.88
N HIS A 36 10.06 6.37 -4.39
CA HIS A 36 9.57 6.98 -3.16
C HIS A 36 10.37 6.52 -1.92
N ALA A 37 10.59 5.21 -1.79
CA ALA A 37 11.34 4.61 -0.69
C ALA A 37 12.79 5.12 -0.62
N VAL A 38 13.45 5.32 -1.76
CA VAL A 38 14.82 5.86 -1.82
C VAL A 38 14.85 7.36 -1.55
N ALA A 39 13.98 8.13 -2.21
CA ALA A 39 14.03 9.59 -2.15
C ALA A 39 13.52 10.16 -0.82
N VAL A 40 12.50 9.52 -0.23
CA VAL A 40 11.83 9.99 1.00
C VAL A 40 12.28 9.20 2.22
N HIS A 41 12.34 7.87 2.12
CA HIS A 41 12.67 7.03 3.28
C HIS A 41 14.16 6.64 3.34
N HIS A 42 14.98 7.15 2.42
CA HIS A 42 16.43 6.90 2.35
C HIS A 42 16.80 5.41 2.33
N HIS A 43 15.88 4.55 1.86
CA HIS A 43 16.19 3.15 1.63
C HIS A 43 17.18 3.02 0.46
N THR A 44 17.95 1.95 0.45
CA THR A 44 18.81 1.61 -0.69
C THR A 44 18.00 0.79 -1.69
N ASP A 45 18.04 1.16 -2.97
CA ASP A 45 17.48 0.32 -4.02
C ASP A 45 18.28 -0.97 -4.13
N GLY A 46 17.64 -2.07 -3.75
CA GLY A 46 18.24 -3.40 -3.69
C GLY A 46 17.16 -4.48 -3.78
N PRO A 47 17.57 -5.74 -4.02
CA PRO A 47 16.63 -6.85 -4.17
C PRO A 47 15.75 -7.05 -2.92
N GLU A 48 16.28 -6.79 -1.73
CA GLU A 48 15.56 -6.90 -0.47
C GLU A 48 14.41 -5.88 -0.38
N LEU A 49 14.69 -4.60 -0.69
CA LEU A 49 13.66 -3.55 -0.72
C LEU A 49 12.57 -3.91 -1.73
N ARG A 50 12.97 -4.28 -2.94
CA ARG A 50 12.04 -4.62 -4.02
C ARG A 50 11.19 -5.85 -3.67
N GLN A 51 11.75 -6.83 -2.96
CA GLN A 51 11.00 -8.00 -2.52
C GLN A 51 10.04 -7.66 -1.38
N GLY A 52 10.46 -6.84 -0.41
CA GLY A 52 9.60 -6.35 0.65
C GLY A 52 8.41 -5.55 0.13
N LEU A 53 8.64 -4.64 -0.82
CA LEU A 53 7.57 -3.87 -1.46
C LEU A 53 6.53 -4.75 -2.17
N ARG A 54 6.95 -5.87 -2.79
CA ARG A 54 6.01 -6.81 -3.41
C ARG A 54 5.10 -7.50 -2.41
N GLN A 55 5.59 -7.77 -1.21
CA GLN A 55 4.82 -8.46 -0.16
C GLN A 55 3.70 -7.59 0.42
N ILE A 56 3.78 -6.27 0.24
CA ILE A 56 2.83 -5.31 0.80
C ILE A 56 1.86 -4.75 -0.25
N ILE A 57 1.94 -5.22 -1.51
CA ILE A 57 0.98 -4.84 -2.55
C ILE A 57 -0.40 -5.35 -2.19
N ARG A 58 -1.39 -4.47 -2.34
CA ARG A 58 -2.82 -4.78 -2.19
C ARG A 58 -3.54 -4.64 -3.52
N ASP A 59 -4.56 -5.45 -3.72
CA ASP A 59 -5.49 -5.32 -4.85
C ASP A 59 -6.67 -4.40 -4.50
N GLY A 60 -7.14 -3.65 -5.49
CA GLY A 60 -8.27 -2.73 -5.38
C GLY A 60 -7.85 -1.27 -5.29
N THR A 61 -8.64 -0.50 -4.53
CA THR A 61 -8.42 0.92 -4.28
C THR A 61 -8.21 1.15 -2.78
N PRO A 62 -7.20 1.94 -2.39
CA PRO A 62 -6.98 2.28 -1.00
C PRO A 62 -8.17 3.04 -0.42
N SER A 63 -8.36 2.96 0.90
CA SER A 63 -9.36 3.76 1.58
C SER A 63 -8.99 5.24 1.51
N GLU A 64 -10.01 6.08 1.26
CA GLU A 64 -9.86 7.54 1.22
C GLU A 64 -9.46 8.07 2.60
N THR A 65 -10.07 7.51 3.65
CA THR A 65 -9.70 7.77 5.04
C THR A 65 -8.65 6.76 5.49
N TYR A 66 -7.51 7.25 5.99
CA TYR A 66 -6.57 6.41 6.73
C TYR A 66 -7.13 6.14 8.12
N MET A 67 -7.44 4.89 8.39
CA MET A 67 -7.81 4.41 9.72
C MET A 67 -6.67 3.50 10.18
N PRO A 68 -5.79 3.93 11.11
CA PRO A 68 -4.60 3.17 11.52
C PRO A 68 -4.86 1.81 12.20
N ASP A 69 -6.09 1.27 12.16
CA ASP A 69 -6.45 0.01 12.84
C ASP A 69 -7.60 -0.77 12.16
N ALA A 70 -7.85 -0.60 10.85
CA ALA A 70 -8.88 -1.39 10.15
C ALA A 70 -8.35 -2.74 9.63
N GLY A 71 -7.45 -3.38 10.38
CA GLY A 71 -7.03 -4.75 10.10
C GLY A 71 -8.19 -5.71 10.34
N ALA A 72 -8.75 -6.25 9.25
CA ALA A 72 -9.46 -7.55 9.20
C ALA A 72 -10.97 -7.66 9.49
N GLU A 73 -11.83 -6.70 9.12
CA GLU A 73 -13.29 -6.92 9.10
C GLU A 73 -13.94 -6.69 7.73
N ALA A 74 -13.48 -7.45 6.73
CA ALA A 74 -14.37 -7.86 5.64
C ALA A 74 -15.15 -9.11 6.08
N ARG A 75 -16.11 -8.96 7.01
CA ARG A 75 -17.03 -10.03 7.40
C ARG A 75 -18.47 -9.68 7.03
N GLY A 76 -18.82 -10.02 5.79
CA GLY A 76 -20.15 -10.47 5.37
C GLY A 76 -21.27 -9.40 5.25
N PRO A 77 -22.21 -9.55 4.30
CA PRO A 77 -23.36 -8.66 4.22
C PRO A 77 -24.34 -8.97 5.37
N GLU A 78 -24.44 -8.09 6.35
CA GLU A 78 -25.55 -8.12 7.31
C GLU A 78 -26.85 -7.79 6.57
N ILE A 79 -27.64 -8.83 6.31
CA ILE A 79 -29.03 -8.71 5.88
C ILE A 79 -29.80 -8.08 7.05
N ARG A 80 -30.21 -6.82 6.91
CA ARG A 80 -31.15 -6.15 7.83
C ARG A 80 -32.58 -6.64 7.54
N PRO A 81 -33.28 -7.29 8.48
CA PRO A 81 -34.73 -7.43 8.37
C PRO A 81 -35.43 -6.10 8.72
N HIS A 82 -36.61 -5.91 8.14
CA HIS A 82 -37.49 -4.74 8.26
C HIS A 82 -38.04 -4.52 9.68
#